data_AF-A0A8J2RFA7-F1
#
_entry.id   AF-A0A8J2RFA7-F1
#
_cell.length_a   1.000
_cell.length_b   1.000
_cell.length_c   1.000
_cell.angle_alpha   90.00
_cell.angle_beta   90.00
_cell.angle_gamma   90.00
#
_symmetry.space_group_name_H-M   'P 1'
#
loop_
_entity.id
_entity.type
_entity.pdbx_description
1 polymer ?
#
loop_
_entity_poly.entity_id
_entity_poly.type
_entity_poly.pdbx_seq_one_letter_code
_entity_poly.pdbx_strand_id
1 'polypeptide(L)'
;MDAGSSSIQLMSQHSDQPVYYYHYAHRGQHSITKMLDLPKNADFGVCHADELMLMFTSNLIPPMTDHSDIRASKMLLDLWTSFAANGVPQSDEIIGHWLPTTQQQPRYLQIDLESPVLVNDVMPFHSRLDFWTTLLGSYSKVSVKEELCMNYYEDFDTSFSPSPKLDRSDSAHH
;
A
#
# COMPACT_ATOMS: atom_id res chain seq x y z
N MET A 1 16.81 -3.53 -5.21
CA MET A 1 15.52 -3.78 -5.83
C MET A 1 14.60 -2.67 -5.34
N ASP A 2 13.98 -1.88 -6.21
CA ASP A 2 12.74 -1.21 -5.77
C ASP A 2 11.69 -2.31 -5.67
N ALA A 3 11.17 -2.52 -4.47
CA ALA A 3 10.37 -3.70 -4.14
C ALA A 3 9.11 -3.83 -5.01
N GLY A 4 8.56 -2.72 -5.53
CA GLY A 4 7.26 -2.68 -6.21
C GLY A 4 7.17 -3.45 -7.54
N SER A 5 7.96 -3.10 -8.57
CA SER A 5 7.80 -3.76 -9.88
C SER A 5 8.36 -5.18 -9.92
N SER A 6 9.47 -5.41 -9.20
CA SER A 6 10.04 -6.75 -9.06
C SER A 6 9.10 -7.67 -8.30
N SER A 7 8.41 -7.18 -7.26
CA SER A 7 7.42 -8.01 -6.54
C SER A 7 6.23 -8.35 -7.41
N ILE A 8 5.64 -7.38 -8.14
CA ILE A 8 4.52 -7.67 -9.03
C ILE A 8 4.93 -8.68 -10.11
N GLN A 9 6.11 -8.53 -10.70
CA GLN A 9 6.62 -9.51 -11.65
C GLN A 9 6.74 -10.89 -10.99
N LEU A 10 7.52 -11.01 -9.90
CA LEU A 10 7.75 -12.28 -9.19
C LEU A 10 6.44 -12.94 -8.74
N MET A 11 5.52 -12.18 -8.15
CA MET A 11 4.20 -12.66 -7.76
C MET A 11 3.42 -13.13 -8.98
N SER A 12 3.46 -12.39 -10.09
CA SER A 12 2.80 -12.81 -11.34
C SER A 12 3.45 -14.04 -11.99
N GLN A 13 4.70 -14.39 -11.66
CA GLN A 13 5.36 -15.60 -12.19
C GLN A 13 5.16 -16.83 -11.30
N HIS A 14 5.06 -16.64 -9.99
CA HIS A 14 5.20 -17.71 -9.01
C HIS A 14 3.98 -17.88 -8.09
N SER A 15 3.03 -16.95 -8.10
CA SER A 15 1.79 -17.08 -7.34
C SER A 15 0.76 -17.87 -8.14
N ASP A 16 0.16 -18.88 -7.50
CA ASP A 16 -1.04 -19.55 -7.99
C ASP A 16 -2.32 -18.72 -7.76
N GLN A 17 -2.21 -17.59 -7.04
CA GLN A 17 -3.31 -16.67 -6.74
C GLN A 17 -3.27 -15.43 -7.64
N PRO A 18 -4.44 -14.88 -8.02
CA PRO A 18 -4.52 -13.64 -8.80
C PRO A 18 -3.82 -12.47 -8.13
N VAL A 19 -3.05 -11.70 -8.90
CA VAL A 19 -2.35 -10.49 -8.42
C VAL A 19 -3.09 -9.26 -8.95
N TYR A 20 -3.50 -8.37 -8.05
CA TYR A 20 -4.15 -7.10 -8.40
C TYR A 20 -3.18 -5.96 -8.10
N TYR A 21 -3.01 -5.06 -9.07
CA TYR A 21 -2.06 -3.95 -8.98
C TYR A 21 -2.76 -2.63 -9.29
N TYR A 22 -2.54 -1.61 -8.46
CA TYR A 22 -3.11 -0.28 -8.66
C TYR A 22 -2.06 0.81 -8.52
N HIS A 23 -2.32 1.94 -9.16
CA HIS A 23 -1.60 3.18 -9.00
C HIS A 23 -2.56 4.24 -8.48
N TYR A 24 -2.34 4.68 -7.25
CA TYR A 24 -3.14 5.70 -6.61
C TYR A 24 -2.61 7.09 -6.97
N ALA A 25 -3.47 7.93 -7.54
CA ALA A 25 -3.14 9.26 -8.04
C ALA A 25 -4.17 10.32 -7.64
N HIS A 26 -5.20 9.97 -6.87
CA HIS A 26 -6.16 10.94 -6.35
C HIS A 26 -5.51 11.89 -5.33
N ARG A 27 -5.64 13.19 -5.56
CA ARG A 27 -5.11 14.22 -4.67
C ARG A 27 -6.18 14.64 -3.66
N GLY A 28 -6.06 14.13 -2.45
CA GLY A 28 -7.00 14.40 -1.37
C GLY A 28 -6.99 15.85 -0.85
N GLN A 29 -8.08 16.25 -0.20
CA GLN A 29 -8.17 17.49 0.59
C GLN A 29 -7.05 17.56 1.62
N HIS A 30 -6.74 16.43 2.25
CA HIS A 30 -5.68 16.25 3.23
C HIS A 30 -4.54 15.42 2.65
N SER A 31 -3.32 15.69 3.09
CA SER A 31 -2.12 14.96 2.71
C SER A 31 -1.17 14.92 3.90
N ILE A 32 -0.36 13.86 4.00
CA ILE A 32 0.67 13.71 5.02
C ILE A 32 1.63 14.92 5.05
N THR A 33 1.88 15.51 3.88
CA THR A 33 2.75 16.70 3.76
C THR A 33 2.18 17.91 4.48
N LYS A 34 0.85 18.08 4.47
CA LYS A 34 0.15 19.13 5.21
C LYS A 34 0.16 18.83 6.71
N MET A 35 0.04 17.57 7.10
CA MET A 35 0.08 17.14 8.50
C MET A 35 1.47 17.34 9.13
N LEU A 36 2.53 17.12 8.36
CA LEU A 36 3.93 17.30 8.78
C LEU A 36 4.45 18.74 8.62
N ASP A 37 3.57 19.69 8.29
CA ASP A 37 3.89 21.10 8.05
C ASP A 37 5.08 21.31 7.08
N LEU A 38 5.13 20.49 6.02
CA LEU A 38 6.16 20.60 4.99
C LEU A 38 5.97 21.89 4.15
N PRO A 39 7.05 22.40 3.53
CA PRO A 39 7.01 23.66 2.79
C PRO A 39 5.93 23.68 1.69
N LYS A 40 5.03 24.67 1.77
CA LYS A 40 3.88 24.83 0.84
C LYS A 40 4.28 25.34 -0.55
N ASN A 41 5.55 25.69 -0.75
CA ASN A 41 6.08 26.20 -2.01
C ASN A 41 6.48 25.08 -3.00
N ALA A 42 6.34 23.82 -2.61
CA ALA A 42 6.56 22.67 -3.49
C ALA A 42 5.27 21.87 -3.66
N ASP A 43 4.98 21.46 -4.88
CA ASP A 43 3.94 20.48 -5.16
C ASP A 43 4.54 19.07 -5.06
N PHE A 44 4.22 18.36 -3.98
CA PHE A 44 4.66 16.98 -3.76
C PHE A 44 3.76 15.92 -4.41
N GLY A 45 2.70 16.34 -5.11
CA GLY A 45 1.71 15.42 -5.68
C GLY A 45 0.98 14.61 -4.60
N VAL A 46 0.81 13.31 -4.87
CA VAL A 46 0.28 12.32 -3.93
C VAL A 46 1.45 11.69 -3.18
N CYS A 47 1.43 11.79 -1.86
CA CYS A 47 2.51 11.31 -1.02
C CYS A 47 2.18 9.95 -0.40
N HIS A 48 3.21 9.32 0.16
CA HIS A 48 3.05 8.08 0.90
C HIS A 48 2.01 8.23 2.02
N ALA A 49 1.14 7.24 2.16
CA ALA A 49 0.05 7.17 3.14
C ALA A 49 -1.14 8.13 2.91
N ASP A 50 -1.17 8.93 1.84
CA ASP A 50 -2.32 9.79 1.55
C ASP A 50 -3.60 8.97 1.31
N GLU A 51 -3.51 7.80 0.68
CA GLU A 51 -4.65 6.89 0.50
C GLU A 51 -5.17 6.30 1.82
N LEU A 52 -4.30 6.11 2.81
CA LEU A 52 -4.68 5.57 4.12
C LEU A 52 -5.57 6.56 4.88
N MET A 53 -5.39 7.86 4.65
CA MET A 53 -6.24 8.90 5.23
C MET A 53 -7.68 8.86 4.70
N LEU A 54 -7.91 8.21 3.56
CA LEU A 54 -9.25 7.98 2.99
C LEU A 54 -9.86 6.64 3.44
N MET A 55 -9.04 5.69 3.90
CA MET A 55 -9.50 4.37 4.32
C MET A 55 -9.77 4.28 5.82
N PHE A 56 -9.03 5.04 6.62
CA PHE A 56 -9.07 4.94 8.09
C PHE A 56 -9.42 6.27 8.74
N THR A 57 -10.13 6.20 9.85
CA THR A 57 -10.43 7.38 10.68
C THR A 57 -9.51 7.39 11.90
N SER A 58 -9.08 8.59 12.31
CA SER A 58 -8.24 8.81 13.49
C SER A 58 -8.46 10.22 13.99
N ASN A 59 -8.26 10.47 15.29
CA ASN A 59 -8.29 11.82 15.87
C ASN A 59 -7.22 12.75 15.27
N LEU A 60 -6.19 12.18 14.64
CA LEU A 60 -5.15 12.92 13.94
C LEU A 60 -5.57 13.31 12.52
N ILE A 61 -6.52 12.59 11.91
CA ILE A 61 -6.94 12.81 10.52
C ILE A 61 -8.13 13.78 10.54
N PRO A 62 -8.03 14.96 9.91
CA PRO A 62 -9.16 15.88 9.85
C PRO A 62 -10.34 15.25 9.11
N PRO A 63 -11.59 15.64 9.43
CA PRO A 63 -12.75 15.11 8.73
C PRO A 63 -12.67 15.32 7.22
N MET A 64 -13.05 14.28 6.49
CA MET A 64 -13.21 14.29 5.04
C MET A 64 -14.52 15.02 4.69
N THR A 65 -14.40 16.14 3.99
CA THR A 65 -15.56 16.99 3.64
C THR A 65 -15.76 17.15 2.14
N ASP A 66 -14.73 16.85 1.36
CA ASP A 66 -14.76 16.95 -0.09
C ASP A 66 -15.50 15.77 -0.72
N HIS A 67 -16.38 16.04 -1.68
CA HIS A 67 -17.18 15.00 -2.35
C HIS A 67 -16.32 14.03 -3.17
N SER A 68 -15.22 14.51 -3.75
CA SER A 68 -14.29 13.67 -4.49
C SER A 68 -13.56 12.73 -3.53
N ASP A 69 -13.08 13.23 -2.38
CA ASP A 69 -12.47 12.39 -1.35
C ASP A 69 -13.43 11.30 -0.84
N ILE A 70 -14.70 11.65 -0.60
CA ILE A 70 -15.73 10.67 -0.18
C ILE A 70 -15.90 9.58 -1.25
N ARG A 71 -15.90 9.96 -2.53
CA ARG A 71 -16.00 9.01 -3.65
C ARG A 71 -14.76 8.11 -3.74
N ALA A 72 -13.55 8.67 -3.59
CA ALA A 72 -12.31 7.89 -3.57
C ALA A 72 -12.24 6.95 -2.38
N SER A 73 -12.64 7.42 -1.20
CA SER A 73 -12.75 6.62 0.02
C SER A 73 -13.69 5.44 -0.17
N LYS A 74 -14.90 5.68 -0.71
CA LYS A 74 -15.85 4.61 -1.01
C LYS A 74 -15.24 3.57 -1.96
N MET A 75 -14.64 4.03 -3.07
CA MET A 75 -14.00 3.12 -4.03
C MET A 75 -12.89 2.28 -3.38
N LEU A 76 -11.98 2.90 -2.63
CA LEU A 76 -10.90 2.19 -1.94
C LEU A 76 -11.46 1.15 -0.95
N LEU A 77 -12.47 1.53 -0.15
CA LEU A 77 -13.09 0.63 0.80
C LEU A 77 -13.79 -0.54 0.12
N ASP A 78 -14.55 -0.30 -0.95
CA ASP A 78 -15.21 -1.35 -1.72
C ASP A 78 -14.18 -2.35 -2.26
N LEU A 79 -13.10 -1.85 -2.89
CA LEU A 79 -12.04 -2.68 -3.47
C LEU A 79 -11.32 -3.53 -2.42
N TRP A 80 -10.91 -2.92 -1.31
CA TRP A 80 -10.17 -3.61 -0.25
C TRP A 80 -11.05 -4.61 0.52
N THR A 81 -12.30 -4.25 0.82
CA THR A 81 -13.20 -5.12 1.58
C THR A 81 -13.70 -6.30 0.73
N SER A 82 -14.02 -6.09 -0.54
CA SER A 82 -14.37 -7.19 -1.45
C SER A 82 -13.21 -8.15 -1.67
N PHE A 83 -11.99 -7.63 -1.89
CA PHE A 83 -10.78 -8.46 -1.96
C PHE A 83 -10.58 -9.29 -0.68
N ALA A 84 -10.73 -8.69 0.50
CA ALA A 84 -10.63 -9.42 1.76
C ALA A 84 -11.73 -10.48 1.94
N ALA A 85 -12.94 -10.22 1.42
CA ALA A 85 -14.08 -11.11 1.57
C ALA A 85 -14.03 -12.33 0.62
N ASN A 86 -13.61 -12.14 -0.62
CA ASN A 86 -13.72 -13.17 -1.67
C ASN A 86 -12.53 -13.27 -2.63
N GLY A 87 -11.48 -12.46 -2.44
CA GLY A 87 -10.28 -12.44 -3.29
C GLY A 87 -10.42 -11.68 -4.61
N VAL A 88 -11.58 -11.06 -4.89
CA VAL A 88 -11.85 -10.31 -6.12
C VAL A 88 -12.24 -8.87 -5.76
N PRO A 89 -11.39 -7.87 -6.08
CA PRO A 89 -11.68 -6.48 -5.77
C PRO A 89 -12.77 -5.94 -6.72
N GLN A 90 -13.78 -5.30 -6.15
CA GLN A 90 -14.97 -4.80 -6.84
C GLN A 90 -15.36 -3.43 -6.28
N SER A 91 -15.82 -2.54 -7.16
CA SER A 91 -16.45 -1.26 -6.78
C SER A 91 -17.33 -0.78 -7.94
N ASP A 92 -18.46 -0.16 -7.61
CA ASP A 92 -19.36 0.47 -8.59
C ASP A 92 -18.71 1.68 -9.30
N GLU A 93 -17.62 2.20 -8.75
CA GLU A 93 -16.86 3.32 -9.31
C GLU A 93 -15.93 2.90 -10.46
N ILE A 94 -15.73 1.59 -10.65
CA ILE A 94 -14.91 1.04 -11.74
C ILE A 94 -15.83 0.54 -12.85
N ILE A 95 -15.57 0.99 -14.07
CA ILE A 95 -16.27 0.47 -15.25
C ILE A 95 -15.76 -0.95 -15.54
N GLY A 96 -16.62 -1.94 -15.31
CA GLY A 96 -16.34 -3.34 -15.57
C GLY A 96 -15.66 -4.05 -14.40
N HIS A 97 -14.75 -4.98 -14.71
CA HIS A 97 -14.04 -5.77 -13.69
C HIS A 97 -12.58 -5.34 -13.61
N TRP A 98 -12.05 -5.20 -12.39
CA TRP A 98 -10.61 -5.15 -12.18
C TRP A 98 -10.06 -6.54 -12.44
N LEU A 99 -9.37 -6.71 -13.58
CA LEU A 99 -8.73 -7.96 -13.94
C LEU A 99 -7.34 -8.05 -13.28
N PRO A 100 -6.90 -9.27 -12.89
CA PRO A 100 -5.57 -9.45 -12.34
C PRO A 100 -4.49 -9.23 -13.41
N THR A 101 -3.31 -8.81 -12.95
CA THR A 101 -2.13 -8.67 -13.78
C THR A 101 -1.43 -10.01 -13.97
N THR A 102 -0.89 -10.23 -15.17
CA THR A 102 -0.10 -11.42 -15.51
C THR A 102 1.13 -11.01 -16.29
N GLN A 103 2.11 -11.91 -16.43
CA GLN A 103 3.29 -11.64 -17.25
C GLN A 103 2.94 -11.33 -18.71
N GLN A 104 1.96 -12.04 -19.27
CA GLN A 104 1.57 -11.90 -20.67
C GLN A 104 0.66 -10.70 -20.90
N GLN A 105 -0.07 -10.27 -19.87
CA GLN A 105 -1.02 -9.17 -19.94
C GLN A 105 -0.85 -8.27 -18.71
N PRO A 106 0.22 -7.47 -18.67
CA PRO A 106 0.43 -6.50 -17.61
C PRO A 106 -0.71 -5.50 -17.61
N ARG A 107 -1.23 -5.21 -16.42
CA ARG A 107 -2.26 -4.20 -16.21
C ARG A 107 -2.19 -3.66 -14.80
N TYR A 108 -2.76 -2.48 -14.62
CA TYR A 108 -2.97 -1.89 -13.30
C TYR A 108 -4.23 -1.03 -13.32
N LEU A 109 -4.84 -0.88 -12.15
CA LEU A 109 -5.94 0.06 -11.95
C LEU A 109 -5.35 1.45 -11.68
N GLN A 110 -5.59 2.39 -12.57
CA GLN A 110 -5.30 3.81 -12.31
C GLN A 110 -6.44 4.38 -11.47
N ILE A 111 -6.15 4.73 -10.23
CA ILE A 111 -7.08 5.38 -9.30
C ILE A 111 -6.84 6.88 -9.38
N ASP A 112 -7.51 7.50 -10.34
CA ASP A 112 -7.63 8.95 -10.51
C ASP A 112 -9.14 9.27 -10.64
N LEU A 113 -9.65 10.20 -9.84
CA LEU A 113 -11.10 10.35 -9.63
C LEU A 113 -11.89 10.85 -10.83
N GLU A 114 -11.21 11.44 -11.82
CA GLU A 114 -11.88 11.83 -13.06
C GLU A 114 -12.39 10.60 -13.83
N SER A 115 -11.64 9.48 -13.78
CA SER A 115 -12.03 8.23 -14.44
C SER A 115 -11.13 7.07 -13.98
N PRO A 116 -11.49 6.31 -12.92
CA PRO A 116 -10.78 5.11 -12.54
C PRO A 116 -10.79 4.12 -13.70
N VAL A 117 -9.61 3.77 -14.22
CA VAL A 117 -9.50 2.99 -15.46
C VAL A 117 -8.51 1.85 -15.29
N LEU A 118 -8.90 0.68 -15.81
CA LEU A 118 -7.99 -0.44 -15.96
C LEU A 118 -7.09 -0.18 -17.17
N VAL A 119 -5.81 0.08 -16.91
CA VAL A 119 -4.81 0.30 -17.94
C VAL A 119 -4.20 -1.04 -18.32
N ASN A 120 -4.31 -1.42 -19.60
CA ASN A 120 -3.73 -2.65 -20.15
C ASN A 120 -2.31 -2.40 -20.66
N ASP A 121 -1.46 -1.93 -19.76
CA ASP A 121 -0.06 -1.65 -20.03
C ASP A 121 0.76 -1.81 -18.73
N VAL A 122 2.09 -1.73 -18.85
CA VAL A 122 2.98 -1.58 -17.71
C VAL A 122 2.83 -0.20 -17.08
N MET A 123 3.23 -0.09 -15.81
CA MET A 123 3.24 1.21 -15.11
C MET A 123 4.08 2.25 -15.86
N PRO A 124 3.67 3.53 -15.85
CA PRO A 124 4.34 4.61 -16.62
C PRO A 124 5.77 4.88 -16.14
N PHE A 125 6.18 4.29 -15.03
CA PHE A 125 7.50 4.43 -14.43
C PHE A 125 8.42 3.24 -14.70
N HIS A 126 8.04 2.31 -15.60
CA HIS A 126 8.81 1.11 -15.90
C HIS A 126 10.26 1.43 -16.32
N SER A 127 10.50 2.49 -17.08
CA SER A 127 11.85 2.87 -17.53
C SER A 127 12.77 3.26 -16.36
N ARG A 128 12.22 3.91 -15.33
CA ARG A 128 12.95 4.24 -14.09
C ARG A 128 13.27 2.96 -13.30
N LEU A 129 12.35 2.01 -13.29
CA LEU A 129 12.54 0.71 -12.66
C LEU A 129 13.58 -0.12 -13.40
N ASP A 130 13.60 -0.09 -14.74
CA ASP A 130 14.61 -0.74 -15.57
C ASP A 130 16.00 -0.19 -15.30
N PHE A 131 16.11 1.14 -15.14
CA PHE A 131 17.34 1.81 -14.72
C PHE A 131 17.85 1.27 -13.37
N TRP A 132 17.00 1.29 -12.33
CA TRP A 132 17.39 0.80 -11.00
C TRP A 132 17.68 -0.70 -10.99
N THR A 133 16.95 -1.48 -11.78
CA THR A 133 17.17 -2.93 -11.92
C THR A 133 18.52 -3.22 -12.59
N THR A 134 18.85 -2.49 -13.65
CA THR A 134 20.15 -2.59 -14.32
C THR A 134 21.28 -2.18 -13.40
N LEU A 135 21.12 -1.03 -12.72
CA LEU A 135 22.11 -0.50 -11.80
C LEU A 135 22.36 -1.50 -10.66
N LEU A 136 21.33 -1.91 -9.92
CA LEU A 136 21.48 -2.78 -8.75
C LEU A 136 21.84 -4.22 -9.14
N GLY A 137 21.35 -4.72 -10.28
CA GLY A 137 21.77 -6.01 -10.83
C GLY A 137 23.27 -6.05 -11.13
N SER A 138 23.85 -4.94 -11.60
CA SER A 138 25.30 -4.83 -11.81
C SER A 138 26.10 -4.89 -10.50
N TYR A 139 25.57 -4.35 -9.39
CA TYR A 139 26.20 -4.39 -8.07
C TYR A 139 25.96 -5.69 -7.29
N SER A 140 24.89 -6.44 -7.58
CA SER A 140 24.64 -7.76 -6.97
C SER A 140 25.71 -8.81 -7.33
N LYS A 141 26.48 -8.58 -8.39
CA LYS A 141 27.64 -9.41 -8.79
C LYS A 141 28.93 -9.03 -8.06
N VAL A 142 28.95 -7.91 -7.31
CA VAL A 142 30.07 -7.53 -6.46
C VAL A 142 29.77 -8.06 -5.06
N SER A 143 30.47 -9.13 -4.69
CA SER A 143 30.44 -9.72 -3.35
C SER A 143 30.60 -8.64 -2.28
N VAL A 144 29.51 -8.35 -1.56
CA VAL A 144 29.59 -7.63 -0.29
C VAL A 144 30.29 -8.58 0.69
N LYS A 145 31.46 -8.20 1.19
CA LYS A 145 32.08 -8.93 2.31
C LYS A 145 31.15 -8.82 3.52
N GLU A 146 30.73 -9.96 4.02
CA GLU A 146 29.90 -10.11 5.22
C GLU A 146 30.68 -9.64 6.47
N GLU A 147 30.60 -8.37 6.82
CA GLU A 147 31.12 -7.88 8.13
C GLU A 147 30.20 -6.87 8.84
N LEU A 148 28.91 -6.78 8.50
CA LEU A 148 28.02 -5.80 9.15
C LEU A 148 26.72 -6.34 9.75
N CYS A 149 26.62 -7.65 10.00
CA CYS A 149 25.47 -8.22 10.70
C CYS A 149 25.91 -8.98 11.95
N MET A 150 26.20 -8.28 13.06
CA MET A 150 26.15 -8.85 14.42
C MET A 150 26.11 -7.86 15.60
N ASN A 151 26.16 -6.53 15.43
CA ASN A 151 26.37 -5.62 16.59
C ASN A 151 25.19 -4.70 16.98
N TYR A 152 23.94 -5.01 16.63
CA TYR A 152 22.79 -4.15 17.00
C TYR A 152 21.65 -4.88 17.74
N TYR A 153 21.92 -6.01 18.39
CA TYR A 153 20.91 -6.78 19.15
C TYR A 153 21.35 -7.20 20.57
N GLU A 154 22.09 -6.35 21.30
CA GLU A 154 22.39 -6.61 22.72
C GLU A 154 21.82 -5.60 23.74
N ASP A 155 21.05 -4.58 23.34
CA ASP A 155 20.61 -3.53 24.29
C ASP A 155 19.08 -3.40 24.51
N PHE A 156 18.29 -4.44 24.26
CA PHE A 156 16.89 -4.46 24.75
C PHE A 156 16.74 -5.39 25.96
N ASP A 157 16.76 -4.75 27.13
CA ASP A 157 16.47 -5.29 28.46
C ASP A 157 15.18 -6.12 28.47
N THR A 158 15.29 -7.36 28.95
CA THR A 158 14.24 -8.39 29.01
C THR A 158 13.46 -8.35 30.33
N SER A 159 13.13 -7.16 30.83
CA SER A 159 12.32 -6.99 32.04
C SER A 159 10.89 -6.54 31.74
N PHE A 160 10.16 -7.34 30.95
CA PHE A 160 8.69 -7.25 30.91
C PHE A 160 8.08 -8.50 31.56
N SER A 161 7.75 -8.37 32.85
CA SER A 161 7.00 -9.39 33.60
C SER A 161 5.56 -9.44 33.09
N PRO A 162 4.98 -10.62 32.83
CA PRO A 162 3.59 -10.73 32.40
C PRO A 162 2.63 -10.36 33.53
N SER A 163 1.65 -9.50 33.24
CA SER A 163 0.54 -9.17 34.13
C SER A 163 -0.31 -10.41 34.46
N PRO A 164 -0.89 -10.51 35.68
CA PRO A 164 -1.66 -11.67 36.08
C PRO A 164 -2.94 -11.83 35.25
N LYS A 165 -3.27 -13.09 34.92
CA LYS A 165 -4.52 -13.49 34.27
C LYS A 165 -5.70 -13.11 35.16
N LEU A 166 -6.70 -12.44 34.57
CA LEU A 166 -7.98 -12.15 35.21
C LEU A 166 -8.72 -13.48 35.45
N ASP A 167 -8.88 -13.87 36.71
CA ASP A 167 -9.69 -15.01 37.11
C ASP A 167 -11.18 -14.68 36.85
N ARG A 168 -11.83 -15.47 36.00
CA ARG A 168 -13.28 -15.51 35.88
C ARG A 168 -13.77 -16.64 36.77
N SER A 169 -13.98 -16.34 38.05
CA SER A 169 -14.75 -17.16 38.96
C SER A 169 -16.03 -16.42 39.38
N ASP A 170 -17.14 -17.05 39.01
CA ASP A 170 -18.50 -17.00 39.55
C ASP A 170 -18.93 -15.86 40.50
N SER A 171 -20.01 -15.17 40.11
CA SER A 171 -21.00 -14.65 41.05
C SER A 171 -22.42 -14.88 40.51
N ALA A 172 -23.02 -15.98 40.94
CA ALA A 172 -24.46 -16.20 40.95
C ALA A 172 -25.05 -15.71 42.29
N HIS A 173 -26.25 -15.12 42.23
CA HIS A 173 -27.13 -14.68 43.34
C HIS A 173 -26.62 -13.44 44.11
N HIS A 174 -27.39 -12.37 44.33
CA HIS A 174 -28.81 -12.25 44.69
C HIS A 174 -29.39 -10.93 44.15
#